data_AF-T1JLN2-F1
#
_entry.id   AF-T1JLN2-F1
#
_cell.length_a   1.000
_cell.length_b   1.000
_cell.length_c   1.000
_cell.angle_alpha   90.00
_cell.angle_beta   90.00
_cell.angle_gamma   90.00
#
_symmetry.space_group_name_H-M   'P 1'
#
loop_
_entity.id
_entity.type
_entity.pdbx_description
1 polymer ?
#
loop_
_entity_poly.entity_id
_entity_poly.type
_entity_poly.pdbx_seq_one_letter_code
_entity_poly.pdbx_strand_id
1 'polypeptide(L)'
;YKVEIPGKSLPILTNLDKGKYSVVVFENLDKYINMDKWNRELLDKYCREYKVGIIGFIPSKEESLVGAQVKGFPLFIHTNLSLKDCRLNPLSPILRLTRAGEIATGQLPAGDWTVFHSEHETYSPLATASALTTESLEDSSKIPPQLTTVIEDRGMLDGIHRVIFGNGFKFWLHRLLFLDALSYLSNGKLSISLHRYILIDIDDIFVGERGTRMKEDDVTALLDAQKQLGQLISGFRFNLGFSGKFYHSGYSDEDRGDDLLLGKSMTFIMGEKLYTK
;
A
#
# COMPACT_ATOMS: atom_id res chain seq x y z
N TYR A 1 17.59 -8.22 -1.55
CA TYR A 1 17.82 -7.20 -0.51
C TYR A 1 18.89 -7.71 0.46
N LYS A 2 19.46 -6.85 1.30
CA LYS A 2 20.41 -7.25 2.36
C LYS A 2 19.93 -6.68 3.68
N VAL A 3 19.93 -7.50 4.73
CA VAL A 3 19.55 -7.11 6.09
C VAL A 3 20.81 -7.03 6.93
N GLU A 4 20.92 -6.01 7.78
CA GLU A 4 22.04 -5.77 8.67
C GLU A 4 21.54 -5.36 10.05
N ILE A 5 22.20 -5.85 11.09
CA ILE A 5 21.93 -5.42 12.48
C ILE A 5 22.82 -4.21 12.77
N PRO A 6 22.26 -3.06 13.17
CA PRO A 6 23.07 -1.89 13.50
C PRO A 6 23.92 -2.19 14.74
N GLY A 7 25.23 -1.93 14.69
CA GLY A 7 26.06 -2.02 15.89
C GLY A 7 27.58 -2.13 15.73
N LYS A 8 28.15 -2.40 14.55
CA LYS A 8 29.63 -2.39 14.40
C LYS A 8 30.14 -1.69 13.14
N SER A 9 29.61 -2.00 11.96
CA SER A 9 30.05 -1.40 10.71
C SER A 9 28.94 -1.43 9.68
N LEU A 10 28.88 -0.40 8.82
CA LEU A 10 28.03 -0.45 7.64
C LEU A 10 28.45 -1.61 6.71
N PRO A 11 27.50 -2.22 5.98
CA PRO A 11 27.84 -3.16 4.94
C PRO A 11 28.69 -2.48 3.87
N ILE A 12 29.46 -3.26 3.10
CA ILE A 12 30.14 -2.73 1.92
C ILE A 12 29.08 -2.09 1.00
N LEU A 13 29.17 -0.77 0.81
CA LEU A 13 28.19 0.03 0.06
C LEU A 13 28.51 0.12 -1.43
N THR A 14 29.78 0.02 -1.80
CA THR A 14 30.24 0.14 -3.19
C THR A 14 30.89 -1.15 -3.69
N ASN A 15 30.89 -1.34 -5.00
CA ASN A 15 31.75 -2.30 -5.69
C ASN A 15 32.47 -1.55 -6.80
N LEU A 16 33.77 -1.32 -6.64
CA LEU A 16 34.52 -0.37 -7.48
C LEU A 16 33.80 1.00 -7.45
N ASP A 17 33.45 1.54 -8.61
CA ASP A 17 32.77 2.83 -8.76
C ASP A 17 31.23 2.73 -8.84
N LYS A 18 30.66 1.57 -8.45
CA LYS A 18 29.20 1.34 -8.49
C LYS A 18 28.63 1.20 -7.09
N GLY A 19 27.55 1.93 -6.81
CA GLY A 19 26.76 1.75 -5.59
C GLY A 19 25.97 0.44 -5.64
N LYS A 20 26.00 -0.34 -4.56
CA LYS A 20 25.36 -1.66 -4.48
C LYS A 20 23.86 -1.61 -4.18
N TYR A 21 23.39 -0.56 -3.53
CA TYR A 21 22.01 -0.42 -3.05
C TYR A 21 21.37 0.85 -3.63
N SER A 22 20.10 0.76 -4.01
CA SER A 22 19.36 1.90 -4.58
C SER A 22 18.49 2.66 -3.56
N VAL A 23 18.15 2.03 -2.44
CA VAL A 23 17.42 2.61 -1.30
C VAL A 23 17.94 1.97 -0.02
N VAL A 24 18.01 2.74 1.07
CA VAL A 24 18.29 2.23 2.43
C VAL A 24 17.03 2.33 3.27
N VAL A 25 16.71 1.27 4.02
CA VAL A 25 15.49 1.21 4.84
C VAL A 25 15.87 1.03 6.31
N PHE A 26 15.36 1.90 7.17
CA PHE A 26 15.47 1.80 8.61
C PHE A 26 14.11 1.45 9.21
N GLU A 27 13.97 0.23 9.73
CA GLU A 27 12.78 -0.18 10.52
C GLU A 27 12.60 0.67 11.79
N ASN A 28 13.67 1.28 12.27
CA ASN A 28 13.62 2.34 13.28
C ASN A 28 14.63 3.42 12.89
N LEU A 29 14.13 4.60 12.52
CA LEU A 29 14.93 5.74 12.08
C LEU A 29 15.85 6.28 13.18
N ASP A 30 15.57 6.02 14.46
CA ASP A 30 16.46 6.40 15.57
C ASP A 30 17.86 5.78 15.41
N LYS A 31 17.98 4.63 14.72
CA LYS A 31 19.27 3.99 14.40
C LYS A 31 20.10 4.82 13.42
N TYR A 32 19.46 5.56 12.52
CA TYR A 32 20.11 6.48 11.60
C TYR A 32 20.45 7.81 12.29
N ILE A 33 19.52 8.33 13.08
CA ILE A 33 19.66 9.59 13.81
C ILE A 33 20.78 9.52 14.86
N ASN A 34 20.87 8.40 15.57
CA ASN A 34 21.85 8.18 16.64
C ASN A 34 23.07 7.35 16.18
N MET A 35 23.24 7.15 14.88
CA MET A 35 24.42 6.51 14.31
C MET A 35 25.68 7.29 14.71
N ASP A 36 26.78 6.58 14.96
CA ASP A 36 28.06 7.25 15.22
C ASP A 36 28.47 8.10 14.01
N LYS A 37 29.18 9.18 14.29
CA LYS A 37 29.49 10.22 13.30
C LYS A 37 30.17 9.66 12.05
N TRP A 38 31.11 8.73 12.21
CA TRP A 38 31.88 8.19 11.09
C TRP A 38 31.01 7.32 10.17
N ASN A 39 30.25 6.37 10.72
CA ASN A 39 29.32 5.59 9.90
C ASN A 39 28.25 6.49 9.28
N ARG A 40 27.74 7.48 10.01
CA ARG A 40 26.74 8.41 9.49
C ARG A 40 27.26 9.21 8.31
N GLU A 41 28.46 9.78 8.41
CA GLU A 41 29.11 10.51 7.31
C GLU A 41 29.38 9.62 6.09
N LEU A 42 29.80 8.37 6.32
CA LEU A 42 30.02 7.39 5.25
C LEU A 42 28.72 7.07 4.50
N LEU A 43 27.64 6.82 5.24
CA LEU A 43 26.32 6.55 4.65
C LEU A 43 25.78 7.77 3.92
N ASP A 44 25.88 8.96 4.51
CA ASP A 44 25.38 10.20 3.92
C ASP A 44 26.18 10.59 2.66
N LYS A 45 27.49 10.32 2.64
CA LYS A 45 28.31 10.45 1.43
C LYS A 45 27.81 9.49 0.35
N TYR A 46 27.60 8.22 0.69
CA TYR A 46 27.07 7.22 -0.24
C TYR A 46 25.70 7.62 -0.81
N CYS A 47 24.78 8.10 0.05
CA CYS A 47 23.46 8.55 -0.37
C CYS A 47 23.52 9.70 -1.38
N ARG A 48 24.37 10.70 -1.15
CA ARG A 48 24.58 11.82 -2.07
C ARG A 48 25.24 11.39 -3.38
N GLU A 49 26.33 10.63 -3.30
CA GLU A 49 27.15 10.25 -4.46
C GLU A 49 26.37 9.35 -5.43
N TYR A 50 25.58 8.41 -4.91
CA TYR A 50 24.83 7.43 -5.71
C TYR A 50 23.33 7.73 -5.82
N LYS A 51 22.88 8.89 -5.33
CA LYS A 51 21.47 9.32 -5.30
C LYS A 51 20.56 8.26 -4.67
N VAL A 52 20.98 7.73 -3.52
CA VAL A 52 20.27 6.70 -2.77
C VAL A 52 19.41 7.39 -1.71
N GLY A 53 18.10 7.19 -1.79
CA GLY A 53 17.17 7.70 -0.78
C GLY A 53 17.03 6.78 0.43
N ILE A 54 16.42 7.33 1.50
CA ILE A 54 16.20 6.63 2.76
C ILE A 54 14.70 6.49 3.05
N ILE A 55 14.26 5.30 3.43
CA ILE A 55 12.94 5.10 4.04
C ILE A 55 13.14 4.84 5.53
N GLY A 56 12.39 5.56 6.37
CA GLY A 56 12.46 5.43 7.82
C GLY A 56 11.09 5.21 8.44
N PHE A 57 11.06 4.44 9.52
CA PHE A 57 9.89 4.33 10.39
C PHE A 57 10.25 4.89 11.77
N ILE A 58 9.40 5.76 12.32
CA ILE A 58 9.52 6.18 13.71
C ILE A 58 8.53 5.35 14.53
N PRO A 59 9.02 4.44 15.40
CA PRO A 59 8.14 3.66 16.25
C PRO A 59 7.51 4.55 17.33
N SER A 60 6.41 4.07 17.90
CA SER A 60 5.88 4.60 19.16
C SER A 60 6.91 4.47 20.29
N LYS A 61 6.79 5.34 21.28
CA LYS A 61 7.63 5.36 22.48
C LYS A 61 6.75 5.15 23.70
N GLU A 62 7.31 4.58 24.77
CA GLU A 62 6.59 4.41 26.04
C GLU A 62 6.08 5.75 26.57
N GLU A 63 6.89 6.79 26.47
CA GLU A 63 6.51 8.17 26.78
C GLU A 63 5.97 8.89 25.55
N SER A 64 4.85 9.60 25.74
CA SER A 64 4.29 10.48 24.71
C SER A 64 5.14 11.73 24.57
N LEU A 65 5.64 11.97 23.37
CA LEU A 65 6.34 13.19 22.99
C LEU A 65 5.34 14.15 22.38
N VAL A 66 5.42 15.44 22.75
CA VAL A 66 4.59 16.51 22.19
C VAL A 66 5.52 17.60 21.69
N GLY A 67 5.58 17.79 20.38
CA GLY A 67 6.42 18.80 19.75
C GLY A 67 7.92 18.56 19.95
N ALA A 68 8.35 17.31 20.12
CA ALA A 68 9.76 16.99 20.29
C ALA A 68 10.48 17.12 18.95
N GLN A 69 11.63 17.80 18.93
CA GLN A 69 12.44 17.92 17.74
C GLN A 69 13.22 16.63 17.46
N VAL A 70 13.19 16.17 16.23
CA VAL A 70 14.04 15.08 15.74
C VAL A 70 15.48 15.59 15.66
N LYS A 71 16.39 14.96 16.42
CA LYS A 71 17.78 15.40 16.52
C LYS A 71 18.43 15.55 15.15
N GLY A 72 18.98 16.74 14.88
CA GLY A 72 19.69 17.06 13.64
C GLY A 72 18.78 17.44 12.46
N PHE A 73 17.47 17.53 12.67
CA PHE A 73 16.49 17.89 11.64
C PHE A 73 15.55 18.99 12.14
N PRO A 74 15.12 19.94 11.29
CA PRO A 74 14.06 20.88 11.62
C PRO A 74 12.69 20.20 11.46
N LEU A 75 12.51 19.06 12.13
CA LEU A 75 11.33 18.21 12.08
C LEU A 75 10.88 17.93 13.51
N PHE A 76 9.60 18.09 13.78
CA PHE A 76 9.00 17.89 15.09
C PHE A 76 8.00 16.74 15.03
N ILE A 77 7.87 16.02 16.15
CA ILE A 77 6.98 14.87 16.26
C ILE A 77 6.06 14.94 17.46
N HIS A 78 4.87 14.37 17.29
CA HIS A 78 3.96 14.01 18.39
C HIS A 78 3.70 12.51 18.32
N THR A 79 3.85 11.78 19.42
CA THR A 79 3.73 10.31 19.46
C THR A 79 2.48 9.86 20.21
N ASN A 80 2.15 8.57 20.07
CA ASN A 80 1.08 7.89 20.80
C ASN A 80 -0.34 8.45 20.52
N LEU A 81 -0.58 8.88 19.29
CA LEU A 81 -1.88 9.41 18.87
C LEU A 81 -2.77 8.31 18.31
N SER A 82 -4.06 8.41 18.62
CA SER A 82 -5.11 7.68 17.91
C SER A 82 -5.65 8.53 16.78
N LEU A 83 -5.67 7.98 15.57
CA LEU A 83 -6.00 8.71 14.34
C LEU A 83 -7.15 8.02 13.59
N LYS A 84 -7.78 8.75 12.67
CA LYS A 84 -8.81 8.27 11.75
C LYS A 84 -8.73 9.00 10.41
N ASP A 85 -9.43 8.49 9.42
CA ASP A 85 -9.70 9.18 8.15
C ASP A 85 -8.42 9.65 7.43
N CYS A 86 -7.63 8.69 6.93
CA CYS A 86 -6.37 8.99 6.26
C CYS A 86 -6.57 9.44 4.79
N ARG A 87 -5.81 10.45 4.37
CA ARG A 87 -5.80 11.02 3.02
C ARG A 87 -4.39 11.06 2.45
N LEU A 88 -4.26 10.89 1.14
CA LEU A 88 -3.01 11.06 0.42
C LEU A 88 -2.92 12.46 -0.19
N ASN A 89 -1.72 13.03 -0.22
CA ASN A 89 -1.49 14.33 -0.85
C ASN A 89 -1.51 14.21 -2.38
N PRO A 90 -2.51 14.78 -3.09
CA PRO A 90 -2.61 14.67 -4.55
C PRO A 90 -1.47 15.35 -5.31
N LEU A 91 -0.73 16.24 -4.66
CA LEU A 91 0.40 16.96 -5.25
C LEU A 91 1.74 16.23 -5.07
N SER A 92 1.77 15.10 -4.35
CA SER A 92 3.03 14.40 -4.09
C SER A 92 3.50 13.64 -5.34
N PRO A 93 4.76 13.85 -5.78
CA PRO A 93 5.33 13.13 -6.93
C PRO A 93 5.68 11.67 -6.60
N ILE A 94 5.58 11.27 -5.32
CA ILE A 94 5.88 9.90 -4.87
C ILE A 94 4.77 8.93 -5.29
N LEU A 95 3.51 9.39 -5.35
CA LEU A 95 2.36 8.53 -5.62
C LEU A 95 2.46 7.92 -7.03
N ARG A 96 2.39 6.58 -7.11
CA ARG A 96 2.53 5.85 -8.37
C ARG A 96 1.56 4.68 -8.47
N LEU A 97 1.63 3.76 -7.52
CA LEU A 97 0.69 2.66 -7.32
C LEU A 97 -0.56 3.17 -6.63
N THR A 98 -0.36 4.02 -5.61
CA THR A 98 -1.44 4.72 -4.94
C THR A 98 -1.87 5.94 -5.73
N ARG A 99 -3.13 6.35 -5.54
CA ARG A 99 -3.69 7.58 -6.08
C ARG A 99 -4.43 8.31 -4.97
N ALA A 100 -4.28 9.63 -4.92
CA ALA A 100 -5.12 10.47 -4.08
C ALA A 100 -6.53 10.60 -4.67
N GLY A 101 -7.44 11.20 -3.89
CA GLY A 101 -8.82 11.48 -4.30
C GLY A 101 -9.86 10.94 -3.32
N GLU A 102 -9.51 9.88 -2.58
CA GLU A 102 -10.38 9.24 -1.60
C GLU A 102 -9.82 9.32 -0.18
N ILE A 103 -10.70 9.04 0.79
CA ILE A 103 -10.37 8.96 2.22
C ILE A 103 -10.42 7.49 2.63
N ALA A 104 -9.35 6.98 3.24
CA ALA A 104 -9.40 5.75 3.99
C ALA A 104 -10.12 6.01 5.32
N THR A 105 -11.45 5.92 5.29
CA THR A 105 -12.34 6.26 6.41
C THR A 105 -12.25 5.27 7.56
N GLY A 106 -12.53 5.78 8.76
CA GLY A 106 -12.53 4.99 9.99
C GLY A 106 -11.24 5.11 10.79
N GLN A 107 -11.22 4.47 11.95
CA GLN A 107 -10.09 4.50 12.87
C GLN A 107 -8.88 3.80 12.25
N LEU A 108 -7.72 4.46 12.30
CA LEU A 108 -6.47 3.87 11.85
C LEU A 108 -6.05 2.76 12.82
N PRO A 109 -5.48 1.66 12.31
CA PRO A 109 -5.04 0.57 13.18
C PRO A 109 -3.88 1.01 14.06
N ALA A 110 -3.84 0.47 15.27
CA ALA A 110 -2.95 0.87 16.35
C ALA A 110 -3.22 2.29 16.88
N GLY A 111 -3.16 2.46 18.20
CA GLY A 111 -3.42 3.74 18.88
C GLY A 111 -2.15 4.56 19.14
N ASP A 112 -1.05 4.20 18.50
CA ASP A 112 0.31 4.62 18.85
C ASP A 112 1.01 5.40 17.72
N TRP A 113 0.27 6.21 16.98
CA TRP A 113 0.81 6.92 15.81
C TRP A 113 1.75 8.04 16.18
N THR A 114 2.83 8.16 15.41
CA THR A 114 3.66 9.36 15.35
C THR A 114 3.18 10.24 14.20
N VAL A 115 3.06 11.54 14.44
CA VAL A 115 2.75 12.54 13.40
C VAL A 115 3.85 13.58 13.32
N PHE A 116 3.99 14.19 12.14
CA PHE A 116 5.10 15.07 11.80
C PHE A 116 4.63 16.51 11.61
N HIS A 117 5.46 17.44 12.09
CA HIS A 117 5.29 18.86 11.87
C HIS A 117 6.64 19.50 11.52
N SER A 118 6.65 20.38 10.52
CA SER A 118 7.81 21.20 10.18
C SER A 118 7.35 22.45 9.45
N GLU A 119 8.07 23.55 9.67
CA GLU A 119 7.93 24.80 8.92
C GLU A 119 8.92 24.89 7.74
N HIS A 120 9.81 23.91 7.58
CA HIS A 120 10.86 23.93 6.56
C HIS A 120 10.38 23.33 5.24
N GLU A 121 10.64 24.02 4.12
CA GLU A 121 10.14 23.69 2.77
C GLU A 121 10.65 22.35 2.19
N THR A 122 11.74 21.80 2.73
CA THR A 122 12.22 20.45 2.39
C THR A 122 11.15 19.39 2.68
N TYR A 123 10.28 19.64 3.67
CA TYR A 123 9.30 18.67 4.10
C TYR A 123 7.95 18.89 3.42
N SER A 124 7.37 17.80 2.93
CA SER A 124 6.03 17.82 2.35
C SER A 124 5.22 16.62 2.82
N PRO A 125 3.95 16.79 3.22
CA PRO A 125 3.12 15.66 3.62
C PRO A 125 2.89 14.72 2.43
N LEU A 126 3.11 13.43 2.63
CA LEU A 126 2.72 12.37 1.69
C LEU A 126 1.33 11.82 2.05
N ALA A 127 1.08 11.63 3.34
CA ALA A 127 -0.21 11.23 3.88
C ALA A 127 -0.54 12.01 5.15
N THR A 128 -1.83 12.31 5.33
CA THR A 128 -2.37 12.96 6.52
C THR A 128 -3.53 12.17 7.10
N ALA A 129 -3.87 12.40 8.36
CA ALA A 129 -5.03 11.81 9.03
C ALA A 129 -5.59 12.79 10.07
N SER A 130 -6.83 12.57 10.52
CA SER A 130 -7.45 13.36 11.59
C SER A 130 -7.27 12.69 12.95
N ALA A 131 -7.22 13.47 14.03
CA ALA A 131 -7.22 12.93 15.38
C ALA A 131 -8.54 12.20 15.69
N LEU A 132 -8.48 11.08 16.42
CA LEU A 132 -9.66 10.33 16.85
C LEU A 132 -10.41 11.05 17.99
N THR A 133 -9.66 11.61 18.95
CA THR A 133 -10.18 12.33 20.12
C THR A 133 -9.56 13.72 20.18
N THR A 134 -10.40 14.76 20.17
CA THR A 134 -10.01 16.16 20.43
C THR A 134 -9.75 16.44 21.93
N GLU A 135 -9.91 15.44 22.80
CA GLU A 135 -10.03 15.62 24.26
C GLU A 135 -8.72 15.43 25.04
N SER A 136 -7.68 14.81 24.47
CA SER A 136 -6.43 14.52 25.20
C SER A 136 -5.35 15.60 25.06
N LEU A 137 -5.69 16.75 24.48
CA LEU A 137 -4.75 17.84 24.24
C LEU A 137 -5.46 19.14 24.62
N GLU A 138 -5.12 19.70 25.78
CA GLU A 138 -5.73 20.89 26.40
C GLU A 138 -5.58 22.20 25.58
N ASP A 139 -5.20 22.11 24.30
CA ASP A 139 -5.05 23.25 23.40
C ASP A 139 -5.52 22.88 21.96
N SER A 140 -6.78 22.47 21.85
CA SER A 140 -7.47 22.12 20.59
C SER A 140 -7.49 23.25 19.55
N SER A 141 -7.10 24.46 19.94
CA SER A 141 -6.97 25.63 19.05
C SER A 141 -5.71 25.62 18.16
N LYS A 142 -4.71 24.79 18.47
CA LYS A 142 -3.40 24.77 17.77
C LYS A 142 -3.13 23.53 16.93
N ILE A 143 -3.98 22.51 16.99
CA ILE A 143 -3.75 21.26 16.27
C ILE A 143 -4.32 21.41 14.86
N PRO A 144 -3.49 21.27 13.81
CA PRO A 144 -4.01 21.28 12.45
C PRO A 144 -5.08 20.20 12.28
N PRO A 145 -6.18 20.48 11.54
CA PRO A 145 -7.27 19.51 11.33
C PRO A 145 -6.80 18.21 10.63
N GLN A 146 -5.61 18.25 10.04
CA GLN A 146 -4.93 17.12 9.42
C GLN A 146 -3.49 17.03 9.91
N LEU A 147 -3.16 15.88 10.46
CA LEU A 147 -1.85 15.53 11.01
C LEU A 147 -1.09 14.70 9.99
N THR A 148 0.15 15.08 9.68
CA THR A 148 1.00 14.34 8.72
C THR A 148 1.44 13.01 9.32
N THR A 149 1.05 11.89 8.71
CA THR A 149 1.40 10.54 9.16
C THR A 149 2.54 9.91 8.36
N VAL A 150 2.76 10.41 7.14
CA VAL A 150 3.91 10.08 6.30
C VAL A 150 4.42 11.37 5.66
N ILE A 151 5.72 11.63 5.77
CA ILE A 151 6.34 12.87 5.30
C ILE A 151 7.47 12.58 4.31
N GLU A 152 7.51 13.35 3.23
CA GLU A 152 8.64 13.44 2.31
C GLU A 152 9.65 14.46 2.86
N ASP A 153 10.93 14.11 2.88
CA ASP A 153 12.05 15.04 2.94
C ASP A 153 12.69 15.09 1.56
N ARG A 154 12.65 16.26 0.92
CA ARG A 154 13.21 16.49 -0.41
C ARG A 154 14.73 16.61 -0.40
N GLY A 155 15.37 16.52 0.77
CA GLY A 155 16.82 16.57 0.91
C GLY A 155 17.40 17.96 0.63
N MET A 156 16.64 19.05 0.79
CA MET A 156 17.14 20.40 0.53
C MET A 156 18.23 20.82 1.54
N LEU A 157 18.27 20.18 2.71
CA LEU A 157 19.23 20.46 3.77
C LEU A 157 20.57 19.74 3.60
N ASP A 158 20.54 18.48 3.15
CA ASP A 158 21.73 17.62 3.11
C ASP A 158 21.88 16.79 1.83
N GLY A 159 21.03 17.02 0.83
CA GLY A 159 21.05 16.35 -0.47
C GLY A 159 20.52 14.91 -0.45
N ILE A 160 19.85 14.47 0.62
CA ILE A 160 19.36 13.10 0.75
C ILE A 160 17.83 13.10 0.81
N HIS A 161 17.20 12.49 -0.17
CA HIS A 161 15.74 12.33 -0.18
C HIS A 161 15.32 11.24 0.81
N ARG A 162 14.25 11.50 1.57
CA ARG A 162 13.71 10.55 2.54
C ARG A 162 12.20 10.47 2.48
N VAL A 163 11.66 9.31 2.85
CA VAL A 163 10.24 9.14 3.18
C VAL A 163 10.15 8.54 4.57
N ILE A 164 9.47 9.23 5.47
CA ILE A 164 9.41 8.86 6.89
C ILE A 164 7.97 8.53 7.27
N PHE A 165 7.76 7.34 7.81
CA PHE A 165 6.48 6.82 8.24
C PHE A 165 6.33 6.92 9.76
N GLY A 166 5.16 7.38 10.21
CA GLY A 166 4.82 7.53 11.62
C GLY A 166 4.22 6.28 12.28
N ASN A 167 4.06 5.19 11.51
CA ASN A 167 3.67 3.87 12.00
C ASN A 167 4.11 2.79 11.00
N GLY A 168 4.08 1.52 11.40
CA GLY A 168 4.46 0.38 10.57
C GLY A 168 3.38 -0.10 9.59
N PHE A 169 3.47 -1.35 9.14
CA PHE A 169 2.60 -1.94 8.11
C PHE A 169 1.28 -2.52 8.61
N LYS A 170 0.89 -2.24 9.86
CA LYS A 170 -0.44 -2.59 10.37
C LYS A 170 -1.53 -1.84 9.59
N PHE A 171 -1.26 -0.60 9.18
CA PHE A 171 -2.10 0.11 8.22
C PHE A 171 -1.77 -0.32 6.80
N TRP A 172 -2.75 -0.91 6.12
CA TRP A 172 -2.56 -1.54 4.80
C TRP A 172 -2.00 -0.56 3.75
N LEU A 173 -2.42 0.72 3.80
CA LEU A 173 -2.00 1.73 2.84
C LEU A 173 -0.49 2.02 2.92
N HIS A 174 0.13 1.84 4.09
CA HIS A 174 1.60 1.97 4.23
C HIS A 174 2.35 0.95 3.37
N ARG A 175 1.79 -0.24 3.13
CA ARG A 175 2.45 -1.22 2.24
C ARG A 175 2.52 -0.71 0.81
N LEU A 176 1.47 -0.04 0.34
CA LEU A 176 1.45 0.55 -1.00
C LEU A 176 2.32 1.81 -1.07
N LEU A 177 2.23 2.69 -0.08
CA LEU A 177 3.09 3.89 0.00
C LEU A 177 4.58 3.53 0.11
N PHE A 178 4.91 2.41 0.77
CA PHE A 178 6.28 1.91 0.82
C PHE A 178 6.79 1.51 -0.56
N LEU A 179 5.97 0.84 -1.37
CA LEU A 179 6.34 0.51 -2.75
C LEU A 179 6.46 1.76 -3.64
N ASP A 180 5.62 2.77 -3.41
CA ASP A 180 5.72 4.07 -4.07
C ASP A 180 7.01 4.81 -3.68
N ALA A 181 7.32 4.87 -2.39
CA ALA A 181 8.56 5.43 -1.88
C ALA A 181 9.80 4.70 -2.43
N LEU A 182 9.79 3.36 -2.48
CA LEU A 182 10.86 2.57 -3.10
C LEU A 182 11.03 2.94 -4.57
N SER A 183 9.95 3.05 -5.33
CA SER A 183 9.98 3.44 -6.73
C SER A 183 10.57 4.84 -6.90
N TYR A 184 10.10 5.81 -6.13
CA TYR A 184 10.54 7.20 -6.19
C TYR A 184 12.01 7.36 -5.79
N LEU A 185 12.38 6.91 -4.58
CA LEU A 185 13.73 7.07 -4.03
C LEU A 185 14.80 6.26 -4.77
N SER A 186 14.40 5.22 -5.50
CA SER A 186 15.31 4.44 -6.36
C SER A 186 15.43 5.00 -7.78
N ASN A 187 14.76 6.10 -8.11
CA ASN A 187 14.65 6.65 -9.47
C ASN A 187 14.13 5.60 -10.47
N GLY A 188 13.12 4.84 -10.05
CA GLY A 188 12.47 3.81 -10.86
C GLY A 188 13.19 2.45 -10.92
N LYS A 189 14.40 2.30 -10.37
CA LYS A 189 15.13 1.01 -10.40
C LYS A 189 14.38 -0.12 -9.68
N LEU A 190 13.56 0.22 -8.69
CA LEU A 190 12.73 -0.71 -7.91
C LEU A 190 11.24 -0.59 -8.25
N SER A 191 10.90 0.04 -9.38
CA SER A 191 9.53 0.11 -9.88
C SER A 191 8.99 -1.27 -10.26
N ILE A 192 7.87 -1.66 -9.67
CA ILE A 192 7.09 -2.82 -10.14
C ILE A 192 6.11 -2.43 -11.25
N SER A 193 5.65 -3.40 -12.03
CA SER A 193 4.63 -3.21 -13.06
C SER A 193 3.33 -2.62 -12.49
N LEU A 194 2.68 -1.74 -13.27
CA LEU A 194 1.34 -1.22 -12.98
C LEU A 194 0.22 -2.10 -13.55
N HIS A 195 0.57 -3.14 -14.30
CA HIS A 195 -0.42 -4.10 -14.79
C HIS A 195 -1.08 -4.83 -13.62
N ARG A 196 -2.42 -4.88 -13.64
CA ARG A 196 -3.24 -5.59 -12.68
C ARG A 196 -4.10 -6.58 -13.44
N TYR A 197 -4.08 -7.82 -12.98
CA TYR A 197 -4.94 -8.87 -13.48
C TYR A 197 -6.09 -9.03 -12.48
N ILE A 198 -7.32 -9.07 -13.00
CA ILE A 198 -8.52 -9.33 -12.22
C ILE A 198 -9.10 -10.64 -12.75
N LEU A 199 -9.28 -11.59 -11.85
CA LEU A 199 -9.95 -12.85 -12.10
C LEU A 199 -11.17 -12.91 -11.18
N ILE A 200 -12.33 -13.18 -11.75
CA ILE A 200 -13.54 -13.49 -10.98
C ILE A 200 -13.90 -14.93 -11.29
N ASP A 201 -13.79 -15.78 -10.26
CA ASP A 201 -14.15 -17.19 -10.30
C ASP A 201 -15.62 -17.35 -9.89
N ILE A 202 -16.39 -18.08 -10.68
CA ILE A 202 -17.77 -18.47 -10.39
C ILE A 202 -17.80 -19.98 -10.33
N ASP A 203 -18.01 -20.49 -9.12
CA ASP A 203 -18.04 -21.92 -8.85
C ASP A 203 -19.44 -22.50 -8.89
N ASP A 204 -19.50 -23.81 -8.75
CA ASP A 204 -20.74 -24.57 -8.63
C ASP A 204 -21.65 -24.40 -9.87
N ILE A 205 -21.06 -24.14 -11.05
CA ILE A 205 -21.81 -24.18 -12.30
C ILE A 205 -22.33 -25.60 -12.54
N PHE A 206 -23.63 -25.69 -12.78
CA PHE A 206 -24.45 -26.91 -12.80
C PHE A 206 -24.62 -27.59 -11.44
N VAL A 207 -24.14 -27.05 -10.34
CA VAL A 207 -24.27 -27.65 -8.99
C VAL A 207 -25.36 -26.91 -8.22
N GLY A 208 -25.96 -27.57 -7.23
CA GLY A 208 -27.00 -26.99 -6.36
C GLY A 208 -28.32 -27.74 -6.39
N GLU A 209 -29.17 -27.45 -5.40
CA GLU A 209 -30.52 -28.00 -5.32
C GLU A 209 -31.43 -27.39 -6.40
N ARG A 210 -32.51 -28.10 -6.74
CA ARG A 210 -33.49 -27.57 -7.70
C ARG A 210 -34.17 -26.32 -7.15
N GLY A 211 -34.36 -25.33 -8.00
CA GLY A 211 -34.94 -24.03 -7.63
C GLY A 211 -33.92 -22.96 -7.25
N THR A 212 -32.63 -23.30 -7.17
CA THR A 212 -31.54 -22.35 -6.87
C THR A 212 -30.50 -22.25 -7.98
N ARG A 213 -30.69 -22.94 -9.11
CA ARG A 213 -29.72 -22.98 -10.21
C ARG A 213 -29.97 -21.83 -11.17
N MET A 214 -28.95 -21.51 -11.98
CA MET A 214 -29.05 -20.45 -12.97
C MET A 214 -30.09 -20.78 -14.04
N LYS A 215 -30.86 -19.77 -14.43
CA LYS A 215 -31.81 -19.83 -15.56
C LYS A 215 -31.25 -19.04 -16.75
N GLU A 216 -31.94 -19.09 -17.89
CA GLU A 216 -31.53 -18.35 -19.10
C GLU A 216 -31.36 -16.85 -18.85
N ASP A 217 -32.22 -16.25 -18.04
CA ASP A 217 -32.13 -14.83 -17.66
C ASP A 217 -30.85 -14.53 -16.86
N ASP A 218 -30.45 -15.41 -15.95
CA ASP A 218 -29.22 -15.27 -15.16
C ASP A 218 -27.98 -15.37 -16.05
N VAL A 219 -27.97 -16.31 -17.00
CA VAL A 219 -26.88 -16.47 -17.97
C VAL A 219 -26.77 -15.24 -18.88
N THR A 220 -27.90 -14.68 -19.30
CA THR A 220 -27.93 -13.44 -20.09
C THR A 220 -27.39 -12.26 -19.27
N ALA A 221 -27.81 -12.12 -18.03
CA ALA A 221 -27.29 -11.10 -17.11
C ALA A 221 -25.78 -11.25 -16.88
N LEU A 222 -25.28 -12.48 -16.78
CA LEU A 222 -23.84 -12.75 -16.65
C LEU A 222 -23.05 -12.29 -17.88
N LEU A 223 -23.57 -12.52 -19.09
CA LEU A 223 -22.95 -12.04 -20.34
C LEU A 223 -22.95 -10.51 -20.42
N ASP A 224 -24.05 -9.87 -20.02
CA ASP A 224 -24.15 -8.41 -20.00
C ASP A 224 -23.19 -7.80 -18.97
N ALA A 225 -23.08 -8.39 -17.78
CA ALA A 225 -22.11 -7.99 -16.76
C ALA A 225 -20.67 -8.17 -17.27
N GLN A 226 -20.37 -9.28 -17.94
CA GLN A 226 -19.05 -9.51 -18.55
C GLN A 226 -18.72 -8.44 -19.58
N LYS A 227 -19.70 -8.08 -20.43
CA LYS A 227 -19.54 -7.03 -21.45
C LYS A 227 -19.29 -5.66 -20.81
N GLN A 228 -20.02 -5.31 -19.76
CA GLN A 228 -19.81 -4.05 -19.02
C GLN A 228 -18.42 -4.00 -18.38
N LEU A 229 -18.02 -5.07 -17.69
CA LEU A 229 -16.68 -5.18 -17.11
C LEU A 229 -15.58 -5.15 -18.18
N GLY A 230 -15.84 -5.74 -19.35
CA GLY A 230 -14.95 -5.69 -20.51
C GLY A 230 -14.70 -4.29 -21.07
N GLN A 231 -15.57 -3.31 -20.80
CA GLN A 231 -15.34 -1.90 -21.14
C GLN A 231 -14.28 -1.25 -20.25
N LEU A 232 -14.09 -1.76 -19.03
CA LEU A 232 -13.15 -1.24 -18.04
C LEU A 232 -11.87 -2.09 -17.95
N ILE A 233 -11.98 -3.39 -18.20
CA ILE A 233 -10.92 -4.38 -18.03
C ILE A 233 -10.70 -5.07 -19.38
N SER A 234 -9.60 -4.72 -20.05
CA SER A 234 -9.25 -5.27 -21.37
C SER A 234 -9.18 -6.80 -21.34
N GLY A 235 -9.96 -7.45 -22.21
CA GLY A 235 -9.97 -8.91 -22.36
C GLY A 235 -10.65 -9.66 -21.21
N PHE A 236 -11.44 -8.97 -20.38
CA PHE A 236 -12.12 -9.59 -19.25
C PHE A 236 -13.08 -10.70 -19.67
N ARG A 237 -12.97 -11.83 -18.97
CA ARG A 237 -13.89 -12.97 -19.04
C ARG A 237 -14.05 -13.53 -17.63
N PHE A 238 -15.26 -13.93 -17.27
CA PHE A 238 -15.49 -14.74 -16.08
C PHE A 238 -14.82 -16.09 -16.22
N ASN A 239 -14.31 -16.59 -15.09
CA ASN A 239 -13.81 -17.95 -14.96
C ASN A 239 -14.89 -18.80 -14.30
N LEU A 240 -15.36 -19.83 -15.00
CA LEU A 240 -16.46 -20.67 -14.57
C LEU A 240 -15.93 -22.06 -14.18
N GLY A 241 -16.06 -22.39 -12.91
CA GLY A 241 -15.86 -23.72 -12.36
C GLY A 241 -17.14 -24.54 -12.45
N PHE A 242 -17.17 -25.58 -13.28
CA PHE A 242 -18.36 -26.41 -13.49
C PHE A 242 -18.16 -27.88 -13.11
N SER A 243 -19.25 -28.58 -12.82
CA SER A 243 -19.25 -30.03 -12.63
C SER A 243 -20.25 -30.70 -13.58
N GLY A 244 -19.73 -31.36 -14.60
CA GLY A 244 -20.55 -32.05 -15.61
C GLY A 244 -21.47 -33.13 -15.02
N LYS A 245 -21.12 -33.67 -13.84
CA LYS A 245 -21.95 -34.65 -13.11
C LYS A 245 -23.38 -34.16 -12.86
N PHE A 246 -23.55 -32.86 -12.66
CA PHE A 246 -24.82 -32.27 -12.25
C PHE A 246 -25.49 -31.47 -13.38
N TYR A 247 -24.97 -31.56 -14.61
CA TYR A 247 -25.63 -31.02 -15.79
C TYR A 247 -27.05 -31.61 -15.92
N HIS A 248 -28.03 -30.75 -16.22
CA HIS A 248 -29.44 -31.15 -16.37
C HIS A 248 -30.03 -31.87 -15.15
N SER A 249 -29.63 -31.44 -13.95
CA SER A 249 -30.19 -31.95 -12.69
C SER A 249 -31.28 -31.04 -12.10
N GLY A 250 -31.61 -29.94 -12.78
CA GLY A 250 -32.52 -28.88 -12.36
C GLY A 250 -33.98 -29.13 -12.70
N TYR A 251 -34.77 -28.05 -12.64
CA TYR A 251 -36.04 -27.92 -13.35
C TYR A 251 -35.82 -27.55 -14.82
N SER A 252 -36.85 -27.70 -15.66
CA SER A 252 -36.74 -27.45 -17.10
C SER A 252 -36.25 -26.05 -17.48
N ASP A 253 -36.55 -25.03 -16.68
CA ASP A 253 -36.06 -23.66 -16.90
C ASP A 253 -34.60 -23.48 -16.48
N GLU A 254 -34.14 -24.19 -15.46
CA GLU A 254 -32.73 -24.26 -15.04
C GLU A 254 -31.88 -25.06 -16.05
N ASP A 255 -32.40 -26.19 -16.55
CA ASP A 255 -31.70 -27.02 -17.53
C ASP A 255 -31.50 -26.27 -18.87
N ARG A 256 -32.44 -25.40 -19.25
CA ARG A 256 -32.24 -24.45 -20.37
C ARG A 256 -31.16 -23.40 -20.07
N GLY A 257 -31.04 -22.98 -18.82
CA GLY A 257 -29.92 -22.14 -18.37
C GLY A 257 -28.59 -22.87 -18.53
N ASP A 258 -28.51 -24.13 -18.13
CA ASP A 258 -27.34 -24.99 -18.32
C ASP A 258 -26.96 -25.08 -19.82
N ASP A 259 -27.96 -25.28 -20.69
CA ASP A 259 -27.79 -25.34 -22.15
C ASP A 259 -27.26 -24.02 -22.74
N LEU A 260 -27.85 -22.89 -22.33
CA LEU A 260 -27.42 -21.59 -22.80
C LEU A 260 -25.98 -21.30 -22.36
N LEU A 261 -25.62 -21.65 -21.13
CA LEU A 261 -24.27 -21.47 -20.60
C LEU A 261 -23.26 -22.32 -21.38
N LEU A 262 -23.55 -23.59 -21.65
CA LEU A 262 -22.70 -24.44 -22.50
C LEU A 262 -22.60 -23.91 -23.93
N GLY A 263 -23.71 -23.47 -24.52
CA GLY A 263 -23.74 -22.87 -25.86
C GLY A 263 -22.91 -21.59 -25.96
N LYS A 264 -22.61 -20.93 -24.83
CA LYS A 264 -21.79 -19.72 -24.73
C LYS A 264 -20.41 -19.96 -24.12
N SER A 265 -20.03 -21.22 -23.86
CA SER A 265 -18.78 -21.62 -23.18
C SER A 265 -17.51 -20.95 -23.72
N MET A 266 -17.39 -20.77 -25.04
CA MET A 266 -16.23 -20.12 -25.67
C MET A 266 -16.06 -18.64 -25.30
N THR A 267 -17.10 -18.02 -24.74
CA THR A 267 -17.11 -16.62 -24.28
C THR A 267 -16.57 -16.47 -22.86
N PHE A 268 -16.49 -17.58 -22.12
CA PHE A 268 -15.99 -17.65 -20.76
C PHE A 268 -14.63 -18.36 -20.73
N ILE A 269 -13.96 -18.32 -19.58
CA ILE A 269 -12.91 -19.29 -19.26
C ILE A 269 -13.61 -20.43 -18.50
N MET A 270 -13.47 -21.67 -18.95
CA MET A 270 -14.15 -22.83 -18.35
C MET A 270 -13.13 -23.80 -17.76
N GLY A 271 -13.34 -24.23 -16.53
CA GLY A 271 -12.54 -25.27 -15.86
C GLY A 271 -13.44 -26.28 -15.17
N GLU A 272 -13.19 -27.57 -15.39
CA GLU A 272 -13.91 -28.63 -14.68
C GLU A 272 -13.43 -28.70 -13.22
N LYS A 273 -14.38 -28.65 -12.28
CA LYS A 273 -14.15 -28.90 -10.86
C LYS A 273 -14.66 -30.30 -10.52
N LEU A 274 -13.74 -31.19 -10.18
CA LEU A 274 -14.06 -32.55 -9.75
C LEU A 274 -14.51 -32.53 -8.28
N TYR A 275 -15.80 -32.71 -8.05
CA TYR A 275 -16.34 -32.95 -6.72
C TYR A 275 -16.20 -34.44 -6.41
N THR A 276 -15.06 -34.82 -5.84
CA THR A 276 -14.91 -36.12 -5.20
C THR A 276 -15.77 -36.12 -3.94
N LYS A 277 -16.81 -36.96 -3.92
CA LYS A 277 -17.41 -37.38 -2.65
C LYS A 277 -16.43 -38.28 -1.91
#